data_AF-A0A7S6S1H7-F1
#
_entry.id   AF-A0A7S6S1H7-F1
#
_cell.length_a   1.000
_cell.length_b   1.000
_cell.length_c   1.000
_cell.angle_alpha   90.00
_cell.angle_beta   90.00
_cell.angle_gamma   90.00
#
_symmetry.space_group_name_H-M   'P 1'
#
loop_
_entity.id
_entity.type
_entity.pdbx_description
1 polymer ?
#
loop_
_entity_poly.entity_id
_entity_poly.type
_entity_poly.pdbx_seq_one_letter_code
_entity_poly.pdbx_strand_id
1 'polypeptide(L)'
;MPRWTTALFLLTAVSAVAQDAPPPAPAPDAVPATAPAAPGPPPETVTGPLRAELTGMAETRRWFRDPPKTGGESEVMLQMRLCGDRLSDVARAGRPLFDVAVDEAGHSMLRPEGYTDREKTETFRIRSSPESLRERGLTMSARLLAASRGAKTATLRGSMRIIRAAGPSEDVVIESPAVFRGKRVEHPRLAGLDIEIDIVSNDKVPTIPPGQFALAVLMGKNMERVKGLEFHDPWLTRLRMNPRNMQTSDGETVAVYTFPDPATLENSLMVVEVWPQVEDFQLPIELKDIPLP
;
A
#
# COMPACT_ATOMS: atom_id res chain seq x y z
N MET A 1 -11.38 48.03 -23.30
CA MET A 1 -11.79 48.92 -22.18
C MET A 1 -13.21 48.54 -21.77
N PRO A 2 -13.62 48.62 -20.49
CA PRO A 2 -12.95 49.23 -19.34
C PRO A 2 -12.17 48.23 -18.46
N ARG A 3 -11.89 48.62 -17.20
CA ARG A 3 -10.98 48.00 -16.20
C ARG A 3 -11.62 46.77 -15.48
N TRP A 4 -10.92 46.18 -14.51
CA TRP A 4 -11.21 46.25 -13.06
C TRP A 4 -10.03 45.64 -12.25
N THR A 5 -10.05 45.74 -10.92
CA THR A 5 -8.83 45.90 -10.08
C THR A 5 -8.41 44.68 -9.25
N THR A 6 -7.11 44.60 -8.96
CA THR A 6 -6.37 43.65 -8.10
C THR A 6 -6.80 43.62 -6.62
N ALA A 7 -6.75 42.45 -5.98
CA ALA A 7 -6.18 42.25 -4.64
C ALA A 7 -5.97 40.76 -4.31
N LEU A 8 -4.77 40.39 -3.84
CA LEU A 8 -4.41 39.09 -3.26
C LEU A 8 -3.56 39.38 -2.02
N PHE A 9 -3.82 38.74 -0.88
CA PHE A 9 -2.89 38.74 0.25
C PHE A 9 -2.93 37.42 1.04
N LEU A 10 -1.77 36.78 1.15
CA LEU A 10 -1.41 35.94 2.31
C LEU A 10 -0.90 36.85 3.42
N LEU A 11 -1.03 36.41 4.68
CA LEU A 11 -0.13 36.86 5.75
C LEU A 11 0.05 35.79 6.83
N THR A 12 1.26 35.24 6.87
CA THR A 12 1.88 34.68 8.08
C THR A 12 2.31 35.81 9.01
N ALA A 13 2.31 35.59 10.32
CA ALA A 13 2.93 36.49 11.29
C ALA A 13 3.85 35.70 12.24
N VAL A 14 5.02 36.28 12.51
CA VAL A 14 6.09 35.75 13.38
C VAL A 14 6.22 36.66 14.61
N SER A 15 6.61 36.09 15.76
CA SER A 15 6.74 36.80 17.06
C SER A 15 7.95 37.75 17.17
N ALA A 16 7.82 38.78 18.01
CA ALA A 16 8.91 39.47 18.73
C ALA A 16 8.38 40.21 19.99
N VAL A 17 9.28 40.62 20.91
CA VAL A 17 9.05 40.97 22.35
C VAL A 17 9.78 42.30 22.65
N ALA A 18 9.46 43.21 23.60
CA ALA A 18 8.82 43.17 24.94
C ALA A 18 7.75 44.30 25.12
N GLN A 19 7.35 44.88 26.29
CA GLN A 19 7.82 44.86 27.69
C GLN A 19 6.73 45.35 28.70
N ASP A 20 7.14 45.46 29.98
CA ASP A 20 6.57 46.18 31.15
C ASP A 20 5.41 45.58 31.96
N ALA A 21 5.48 45.80 33.28
CA ALA A 21 4.64 45.24 34.36
C ALA A 21 4.82 46.10 35.64
N PRO A 22 4.06 45.92 36.74
CA PRO A 22 2.65 45.53 36.93
C PRO A 22 1.86 46.56 37.81
N PRO A 23 0.54 46.38 38.02
CA PRO A 23 0.02 46.24 39.39
C PRO A 23 -1.07 45.13 39.54
N PRO A 24 -1.53 44.77 40.77
CA PRO A 24 -2.06 43.42 41.05
C PRO A 24 -3.59 43.23 40.93
N ALA A 25 -3.95 41.98 40.60
CA ALA A 25 -5.18 41.20 40.85
C ALA A 25 -6.55 41.93 41.01
N PRO A 26 -7.56 41.44 40.27
CA PRO A 26 -8.53 40.54 40.91
C PRO A 26 -8.52 39.14 40.29
N ALA A 27 -8.84 38.11 41.09
CA ALA A 27 -8.89 36.72 40.65
C ALA A 27 -10.11 36.45 39.76
N PRO A 28 -9.94 35.90 38.54
CA PRO A 28 -10.99 35.22 37.79
C PRO A 28 -11.04 33.74 38.18
N ASP A 29 -12.22 33.15 38.03
CA ASP A 29 -12.53 31.80 38.52
C ASP A 29 -11.63 30.69 37.98
N ALA A 30 -11.43 29.67 38.83
CA ALA A 30 -10.70 28.47 38.46
C ALA A 30 -11.43 27.72 37.34
N VAL A 31 -10.89 27.81 36.12
CA VAL A 31 -11.23 26.86 35.05
C VAL A 31 -10.89 25.45 35.57
N PRO A 32 -11.87 24.52 35.65
CA PRO A 32 -11.56 23.17 36.07
C PRO A 32 -10.59 22.56 35.05
N ALA A 33 -9.40 22.19 35.52
CA ALA A 33 -8.42 21.53 34.66
C ALA A 33 -9.03 20.23 34.14
N THR A 34 -9.28 20.18 32.83
CA THR A 34 -9.71 18.95 32.15
C THR A 34 -8.67 17.88 32.46
N ALA A 35 -9.05 16.89 33.26
CA ALA A 35 -8.17 15.78 33.59
C ALA A 35 -7.66 15.15 32.28
N PRO A 36 -6.38 14.74 32.19
CA PRO A 36 -5.90 14.00 31.04
C PRO A 36 -6.85 12.84 30.76
N ALA A 37 -7.39 12.77 29.54
CA ALA A 37 -8.26 11.67 29.16
C ALA A 37 -7.52 10.37 29.48
N ALA A 38 -8.13 9.52 30.29
CA ALA A 38 -7.53 8.25 30.67
C ALA A 38 -7.13 7.51 29.37
N PRO A 39 -5.93 6.89 29.31
CA PRO A 39 -5.54 6.13 28.13
C PRO A 39 -6.65 5.13 27.85
N GLY A 40 -7.17 5.17 26.61
CA GLY A 40 -8.22 4.26 26.19
C GLY A 40 -7.81 2.81 26.45
N PRO A 41 -8.77 1.89 26.64
CA PRO A 41 -8.45 0.49 26.89
C PRO A 41 -7.46 -0.01 25.83
N PRO A 42 -6.41 -0.76 26.23
CA PRO A 42 -5.42 -1.25 25.28
C PRO A 42 -6.14 -2.00 24.16
N PRO A 43 -5.71 -1.85 22.89
CA PRO A 43 -6.40 -2.48 21.77
C PRO A 43 -6.47 -3.98 22.04
N GLU A 44 -7.68 -4.54 22.05
CA GLU A 44 -7.90 -5.95 22.34
C GLU A 44 -7.02 -6.78 21.41
N THR A 45 -6.12 -7.59 21.99
CA THR A 45 -5.22 -8.44 21.22
C THR A 45 -6.06 -9.42 20.43
N VAL A 46 -6.13 -9.23 19.10
CA VAL A 46 -7.13 -9.93 18.29
C VAL A 46 -6.71 -11.37 18.02
N THR A 47 -7.02 -12.25 18.97
CA THR A 47 -6.73 -13.68 18.93
C THR A 47 -7.77 -14.46 18.10
N GLY A 48 -7.42 -15.71 17.77
CA GLY A 48 -8.25 -16.64 17.00
C GLY A 48 -7.89 -16.66 15.50
N PRO A 49 -8.58 -17.46 14.68
CA PRO A 49 -8.20 -17.66 13.27
C PRO A 49 -8.20 -16.35 12.47
N LEU A 50 -7.37 -16.31 11.43
CA LEU A 50 -7.35 -15.21 10.46
C LEU A 50 -8.76 -14.98 9.91
N ARG A 51 -9.20 -13.72 9.92
CA ARG A 51 -10.52 -13.27 9.47
C ARG A 51 -10.49 -11.80 9.07
N ALA A 52 -11.41 -11.40 8.19
CA ALA A 52 -11.59 -10.00 7.82
C ALA A 52 -12.85 -9.43 8.48
N GLU A 53 -12.68 -8.33 9.21
CA GLU A 53 -13.75 -7.63 9.93
C GLU A 53 -14.08 -6.31 9.21
N LEU A 54 -15.36 -5.95 9.08
CA LEU A 54 -15.77 -4.65 8.56
C LEU A 54 -15.63 -3.61 9.67
N THR A 55 -14.76 -2.60 9.49
CA THR A 55 -14.50 -1.55 10.49
C THR A 55 -15.09 -0.20 10.13
N GLY A 56 -15.50 0.01 8.88
CA GLY A 56 -16.18 1.22 8.45
C GLY A 56 -16.82 1.09 7.08
N MET A 57 -17.83 1.90 6.82
CA MET A 57 -18.49 2.04 5.53
C MET A 57 -18.79 3.52 5.29
N ALA A 58 -18.55 4.00 4.07
CA ALA A 58 -18.88 5.36 3.67
C ALA A 58 -19.46 5.35 2.24
N GLU A 59 -20.68 5.86 2.07
CA GLU A 59 -21.29 6.01 0.76
C GLU A 59 -21.07 7.42 0.20
N THR A 60 -20.74 7.51 -1.09
CA THR A 60 -20.64 8.77 -1.83
C THR A 60 -21.66 8.78 -2.97
N ARG A 61 -22.83 9.38 -2.72
CA ARG A 61 -23.86 9.58 -3.76
C ARG A 61 -23.56 10.84 -4.57
N ARG A 62 -23.40 10.71 -5.89
CA ARG A 62 -23.16 11.83 -6.81
C ARG A 62 -24.45 12.20 -7.54
N TRP A 63 -24.80 13.49 -7.57
CA TRP A 63 -25.90 14.01 -8.37
C TRP A 63 -25.36 14.84 -9.54
N PHE A 64 -25.69 14.46 -10.77
CA PHE A 64 -25.41 15.25 -11.97
C PHE A 64 -26.66 16.04 -12.36
N ARG A 65 -26.50 17.34 -12.64
CA ARG A 65 -27.57 18.17 -13.23
C ARG A 65 -27.50 18.24 -14.76
N ASP A 66 -26.36 17.90 -15.37
CA ASP A 66 -26.12 18.03 -16.80
C ASP A 66 -25.76 16.67 -17.45
N PRO A 67 -26.31 16.33 -18.63
CA PRO A 67 -25.95 15.13 -19.38
C PRO A 67 -24.82 15.38 -20.40
N PRO A 68 -23.95 14.41 -20.68
CA PRO A 68 -23.29 13.53 -19.73
C PRO A 68 -21.77 13.77 -19.75
N LYS A 69 -21.17 14.10 -18.59
CA LYS A 69 -19.77 13.74 -18.36
C LYS A 69 -19.77 12.31 -17.82
N THR A 70 -19.16 11.40 -18.56
CA THR A 70 -19.09 9.96 -18.28
C THR A 70 -18.55 9.63 -16.87
N GLY A 71 -19.17 8.64 -16.22
CA GLY A 71 -18.45 7.74 -15.31
C GLY A 71 -18.24 8.18 -13.85
N GLY A 72 -19.09 9.03 -13.29
CA GLY A 72 -19.07 9.31 -11.85
C GLY A 72 -20.15 8.56 -11.08
N GLU A 73 -20.07 7.23 -11.04
CA GLU A 73 -21.05 6.40 -10.32
C GLU A 73 -21.09 6.72 -8.82
N SER A 74 -22.22 6.40 -8.18
CA SER A 74 -22.30 6.46 -6.72
C SER A 74 -21.69 5.20 -6.14
N GLU A 75 -20.71 5.34 -5.25
CA GLU A 75 -19.91 4.23 -4.72
C GLU A 75 -20.08 4.10 -3.20
N VAL A 76 -20.07 2.86 -2.70
CA VAL A 76 -19.86 2.52 -1.29
C VAL A 76 -18.41 2.09 -1.11
N MET A 77 -17.70 2.79 -0.22
CA MET A 77 -16.34 2.44 0.19
C MET A 77 -16.40 1.66 1.49
N LEU A 78 -15.85 0.44 1.46
CA LEU A 78 -15.71 -0.44 2.61
C LEU A 78 -14.30 -0.30 3.18
N GLN A 79 -14.18 -0.19 4.50
CA GLN A 79 -12.94 -0.32 5.23
C GLN A 79 -12.97 -1.62 6.04
N MET A 80 -12.06 -2.53 5.70
CA MET A 80 -11.92 -3.84 6.35
C MET A 80 -10.62 -3.88 7.15
N ARG A 81 -10.60 -4.70 8.20
CA ARG A 81 -9.42 -4.99 9.02
C ARG A 81 -9.21 -6.51 9.01
N LEU A 82 -8.08 -6.95 8.48
CA LEU A 82 -7.61 -8.32 8.63
C LEU A 82 -7.02 -8.48 10.04
N CYS A 83 -7.50 -9.50 10.74
CA CYS A 83 -7.28 -9.78 12.16
C CYS A 83 -6.99 -11.27 12.37
N GLY A 84 -6.41 -11.62 13.53
CA GLY A 84 -6.23 -12.99 13.98
C GLY A 84 -4.77 -13.41 14.18
N ASP A 85 -4.61 -14.61 14.71
CA ASP A 85 -3.35 -15.32 14.92
C ASP A 85 -2.59 -15.44 13.59
N ARG A 86 -1.25 -15.43 13.65
CA ARG A 86 -0.37 -15.55 12.46
C ARG A 86 -0.51 -14.43 11.42
N LEU A 87 -1.17 -13.32 11.75
CA LEU A 87 -1.15 -12.10 10.93
C LEU A 87 0.27 -11.53 10.75
N SER A 88 1.14 -11.73 11.75
CA SER A 88 2.58 -11.44 11.67
C SER A 88 3.31 -12.15 10.53
N ASP A 89 2.77 -13.27 10.07
CA ASP A 89 3.38 -14.14 9.07
C ASP A 89 2.91 -13.79 7.66
N VAL A 90 1.92 -12.89 7.52
CA VAL A 90 1.40 -12.46 6.22
C VAL A 90 2.44 -11.59 5.53
N ALA A 91 3.01 -12.12 4.46
CA ALA A 91 3.97 -11.45 3.60
C ALA A 91 3.28 -10.47 2.66
N ARG A 92 2.15 -10.91 2.07
CA ARG A 92 1.37 -10.14 1.10
C ARG A 92 -0.13 -10.39 1.24
N ALA A 93 -0.91 -9.39 0.88
CA ALA A 93 -2.37 -9.49 0.77
C ALA A 93 -2.84 -8.91 -0.59
N GLY A 94 -3.78 -9.59 -1.23
CA GLY A 94 -4.56 -9.06 -2.35
C GLY A 94 -5.66 -8.12 -1.87
N ARG A 95 -6.43 -7.54 -2.81
CA ARG A 95 -7.61 -6.75 -2.46
C ARG A 95 -8.73 -7.66 -1.94
N PRO A 96 -9.66 -7.17 -1.10
CA PRO A 96 -10.93 -7.86 -0.88
C PRO A 96 -11.75 -7.84 -2.18
N LEU A 97 -12.20 -9.02 -2.62
CA LEU A 97 -13.01 -9.21 -3.83
C LEU A 97 -14.34 -9.87 -3.43
N PHE A 98 -15.45 -9.37 -3.96
CA PHE A 98 -16.80 -9.86 -3.63
C PHE A 98 -17.47 -10.54 -4.82
N ASP A 99 -17.84 -11.81 -4.64
CA ASP A 99 -18.64 -12.58 -5.60
C ASP A 99 -20.15 -12.33 -5.42
N VAL A 100 -20.54 -11.92 -4.21
CA VAL A 100 -21.90 -11.47 -3.88
C VAL A 100 -21.80 -10.16 -3.12
N ALA A 101 -22.45 -9.12 -3.62
CA ALA A 101 -22.79 -7.94 -2.83
C ALA A 101 -24.19 -7.53 -3.22
N VAL A 102 -25.16 -7.75 -2.32
CA VAL A 102 -26.57 -7.45 -2.55
C VAL A 102 -27.16 -6.69 -1.37
N ASP A 103 -28.02 -5.72 -1.64
CA ASP A 103 -28.82 -5.08 -0.59
C ASP A 103 -30.08 -5.90 -0.24
N GLU A 104 -30.80 -5.50 0.80
CA GLU A 104 -32.02 -6.18 1.26
C GLU A 104 -33.18 -6.19 0.24
N ALA A 105 -33.13 -5.33 -0.78
CA ALA A 105 -34.06 -5.33 -1.90
C ALA A 105 -33.61 -6.25 -3.05
N GLY A 106 -32.47 -6.92 -2.92
CA GLY A 106 -31.87 -7.79 -3.93
C GLY A 106 -31.12 -7.04 -5.04
N HIS A 107 -30.84 -5.74 -4.87
CA HIS A 107 -30.06 -4.98 -5.85
C HIS A 107 -28.58 -5.34 -5.74
N SER A 108 -27.94 -5.66 -6.88
CA SER A 108 -26.50 -5.92 -6.94
C SER A 108 -25.71 -4.63 -6.70
N MET A 109 -24.80 -4.67 -5.74
CA MET A 109 -23.81 -3.64 -5.46
C MET A 109 -22.46 -3.93 -6.17
N LEU A 110 -22.38 -4.99 -6.99
CA LEU A 110 -21.20 -5.29 -7.81
C LEU A 110 -21.25 -4.55 -9.15
N ARG A 111 -20.08 -4.15 -9.65
CA ARG A 111 -19.92 -3.59 -11.00
C ARG A 111 -20.25 -4.66 -12.06
N PRO A 112 -20.98 -4.34 -13.14
CA PRO A 112 -21.33 -5.30 -14.20
C PRO A 112 -20.13 -5.97 -14.86
N GLU A 113 -19.00 -5.25 -14.95
CA GLU A 113 -17.75 -5.71 -15.56
C GLU A 113 -16.96 -6.66 -14.64
N GLY A 114 -17.32 -6.72 -13.35
CA GLY A 114 -16.62 -7.48 -12.32
C GLY A 114 -15.21 -6.95 -12.02
N TYR A 115 -14.35 -7.84 -11.50
CA TYR A 115 -12.93 -7.55 -11.26
C TYR A 115 -12.07 -7.96 -12.45
N THR A 116 -11.09 -7.12 -12.78
CA THR A 116 -10.07 -7.45 -13.77
C THR A 116 -9.15 -8.58 -13.29
N ASP A 117 -8.54 -9.32 -14.21
CA ASP A 117 -7.60 -10.40 -13.84
C ASP A 117 -6.36 -9.87 -13.12
N ARG A 118 -6.00 -8.60 -13.37
CA ARG A 118 -5.01 -7.88 -12.56
C ARG A 118 -5.48 -7.73 -11.11
N GLU A 119 -6.70 -7.27 -10.85
CA GLU A 119 -7.22 -7.13 -9.47
C GLU A 119 -7.34 -8.47 -8.73
N LYS A 120 -7.61 -9.57 -9.45
CA LYS A 120 -7.65 -10.94 -8.91
C LYS A 120 -6.27 -11.48 -8.51
N THR A 121 -5.20 -11.02 -9.18
CA THR A 121 -3.84 -11.57 -9.02
C THR A 121 -2.89 -10.64 -8.25
N GLU A 122 -3.09 -9.32 -8.31
CA GLU A 122 -2.26 -8.28 -7.69
C GLU A 122 -2.27 -8.40 -6.16
N THR A 123 -1.09 -8.57 -5.57
CA THR A 123 -0.89 -8.59 -4.12
C THR A 123 0.13 -7.54 -3.69
N PHE A 124 -0.10 -6.94 -2.52
CA PHE A 124 0.75 -5.89 -1.96
C PHE A 124 1.59 -6.43 -0.82
N ARG A 125 2.89 -6.10 -0.79
CA ARG A 125 3.77 -6.41 0.33
C ARG A 125 3.35 -5.63 1.56
N ILE A 126 3.16 -6.34 2.69
CA ILE A 126 2.93 -5.71 3.98
C ILE A 126 4.25 -5.10 4.49
N ARG A 127 4.18 -3.82 4.90
CA ARG A 127 5.33 -3.06 5.42
C ARG A 127 5.25 -2.76 6.92
N SER A 128 4.09 -3.02 7.54
CA SER A 128 3.89 -2.88 8.99
C SER A 128 4.75 -3.89 9.75
N SER A 129 5.22 -3.51 10.94
CA SER A 129 5.95 -4.47 11.80
C SER A 129 5.00 -5.56 12.33
N PRO A 130 5.51 -6.76 12.68
CA PRO A 130 4.72 -7.81 13.31
C PRO A 130 3.96 -7.35 14.56
N GLU A 131 4.54 -6.42 15.32
CA GLU A 131 3.92 -5.81 16.50
C GLU A 131 2.76 -4.89 16.13
N SER A 132 2.96 -3.95 15.19
CA SER A 132 1.87 -3.08 14.70
C SER A 132 0.72 -3.87 14.09
N LEU A 133 1.00 -5.01 13.44
CA LEU A 133 -0.02 -5.91 12.91
C LEU A 133 -0.85 -6.58 14.01
N ARG A 134 -0.21 -7.05 15.10
CA ARG A 134 -0.94 -7.63 16.25
C ARG A 134 -1.85 -6.61 16.93
N GLU A 135 -1.39 -5.37 17.10
CA GLU A 135 -2.18 -4.31 17.74
C GLU A 135 -3.33 -3.82 16.86
N ARG A 136 -3.06 -3.52 15.58
CA ARG A 136 -3.96 -2.71 14.73
C ARG A 136 -4.61 -3.50 13.59
N GLY A 137 -4.21 -4.75 13.38
CA GLY A 137 -4.56 -5.52 12.19
C GLY A 137 -3.93 -4.94 10.92
N LEU A 138 -4.34 -5.48 9.77
CA LEU A 138 -4.05 -4.89 8.46
C LEU A 138 -5.33 -4.28 7.89
N THR A 139 -5.37 -2.95 7.80
CA THR A 139 -6.49 -2.22 7.19
C THR A 139 -6.42 -2.32 5.67
N MET A 140 -7.53 -2.69 5.04
CA MET A 140 -7.71 -2.76 3.58
C MET A 140 -9.01 -2.08 3.16
N SER A 141 -9.11 -1.65 1.91
CA SER A 141 -10.30 -1.01 1.39
C SER A 141 -10.82 -1.71 0.13
N ALA A 142 -12.14 -1.72 0.00
CA ALA A 142 -12.85 -2.19 -1.19
C ALA A 142 -13.88 -1.15 -1.62
N ARG A 143 -14.34 -1.25 -2.87
CA ARG A 143 -15.38 -0.39 -3.44
C ARG A 143 -16.48 -1.24 -4.06
N LEU A 144 -17.70 -0.81 -3.84
CA LEU A 144 -18.94 -1.34 -4.38
C LEU A 144 -19.75 -0.20 -4.99
N LEU A 145 -20.75 -0.53 -5.79
CA LEU A 145 -21.78 0.42 -6.19
C LEU A 145 -22.66 0.80 -5.00
N ALA A 146 -23.31 1.96 -5.09
CA ALA A 146 -24.32 2.43 -4.14
C ALA A 146 -25.49 1.45 -4.03
N ALA A 147 -26.01 1.29 -2.82
CA ALA A 147 -27.23 0.52 -2.58
C ALA A 147 -28.48 1.27 -3.06
N SER A 148 -29.57 0.53 -3.26
CA SER A 148 -30.85 1.13 -3.65
C SER A 148 -31.31 2.15 -2.60
N ARG A 149 -32.08 3.16 -3.03
CA ARG A 149 -32.55 4.23 -2.14
C ARG A 149 -33.54 3.65 -1.13
N GLY A 150 -33.15 3.58 0.14
CA GLY A 150 -33.97 3.11 1.24
C GLY A 150 -33.62 1.71 1.76
N ALA A 151 -32.70 0.99 1.11
CA ALA A 151 -32.14 -0.23 1.67
C ALA A 151 -31.32 0.09 2.94
N LYS A 152 -31.55 -0.68 4.00
CA LYS A 152 -30.89 -0.50 5.31
C LYS A 152 -29.77 -1.49 5.54
N THR A 153 -29.83 -2.66 4.92
CA THR A 153 -28.85 -3.72 5.10
C THR A 153 -28.36 -4.31 3.78
N ALA A 154 -27.18 -4.93 3.84
CA ALA A 154 -26.60 -5.70 2.74
C ALA A 154 -26.02 -7.04 3.19
N THR A 155 -25.82 -7.95 2.23
CA THR A 155 -25.07 -9.19 2.38
C THR A 155 -23.90 -9.19 1.42
N LEU A 156 -22.69 -9.40 1.95
CA LEU A 156 -21.45 -9.49 1.20
C LEU A 156 -20.84 -10.90 1.35
N ARG A 157 -20.44 -11.52 0.25
CA ARG A 157 -19.61 -12.73 0.24
C ARG A 157 -18.50 -12.62 -0.80
N GLY A 158 -17.34 -13.14 -0.46
CA GLY A 158 -16.18 -13.11 -1.34
C GLY A 158 -14.94 -13.65 -0.67
N SER A 159 -13.78 -13.21 -1.14
CA SER A 159 -12.50 -13.64 -0.59
C SER A 159 -11.40 -12.59 -0.74
N MET A 160 -10.28 -12.84 -0.07
CA MET A 160 -9.06 -12.06 -0.18
C MET A 160 -7.86 -13.01 -0.26
N ARG A 161 -7.03 -12.87 -1.29
CA ARG A 161 -5.82 -13.68 -1.45
C ARG A 161 -4.80 -13.30 -0.38
N ILE A 162 -4.33 -14.27 0.40
CA ILE A 162 -3.34 -14.09 1.45
C ILE A 162 -2.14 -14.96 1.15
N ILE A 163 -0.95 -14.36 1.22
CA ILE A 163 0.32 -15.06 1.06
C ILE A 163 1.09 -14.95 2.37
N ARG A 164 1.28 -16.08 3.07
CA ARG A 164 2.02 -16.18 4.33
C ARG A 164 3.41 -16.76 4.09
N ALA A 165 4.40 -16.24 4.80
CA ALA A 165 5.75 -16.81 4.84
C ALA A 165 5.74 -18.05 5.75
N ALA A 166 6.08 -19.20 5.18
CA ALA A 166 6.13 -20.48 5.91
C ALA A 166 7.55 -20.81 6.38
N GLY A 167 8.22 -19.84 7.02
CA GLY A 167 9.59 -19.99 7.51
C GLY A 167 10.38 -18.68 7.53
N PRO A 168 11.67 -18.72 7.94
CA PRO A 168 12.57 -17.59 7.82
C PRO A 168 12.79 -17.21 6.35
N SER A 169 13.12 -15.94 6.10
CA SER A 169 13.69 -15.54 4.82
C SER A 169 15.15 -15.99 4.71
N GLU A 170 15.63 -16.12 3.47
CA GLU A 170 17.03 -16.33 3.12
C GLU A 170 17.51 -15.23 2.18
N ASP A 171 18.80 -14.93 2.23
CA ASP A 171 19.44 -13.95 1.35
C ASP A 171 20.09 -14.63 0.16
N VAL A 172 19.70 -14.22 -1.05
CA VAL A 172 20.33 -14.64 -2.30
C VAL A 172 21.23 -13.52 -2.79
N VAL A 173 22.54 -13.72 -2.67
CA VAL A 173 23.56 -12.74 -3.05
C VAL A 173 23.96 -12.94 -4.51
N ILE A 174 23.88 -11.87 -5.30
CA ILE A 174 24.29 -11.83 -6.71
C ILE A 174 25.44 -10.82 -6.82
N GLU A 175 26.63 -11.33 -7.12
CA GLU A 175 27.84 -10.55 -7.30
C GLU A 175 27.80 -9.78 -8.63
N SER A 176 28.30 -8.54 -8.63
CA SER A 176 28.40 -7.66 -9.81
C SER A 176 27.16 -7.66 -10.71
N PRO A 177 25.96 -7.29 -10.19
CA PRO A 177 24.68 -7.37 -10.90
C PRO A 177 24.68 -6.60 -12.24
N ALA A 178 25.58 -5.64 -12.41
CA ALA A 178 25.83 -4.94 -13.66
C ALA A 178 26.17 -5.85 -14.86
N VAL A 179 26.72 -7.05 -14.65
CA VAL A 179 27.01 -8.02 -15.73
C VAL A 179 25.74 -8.60 -16.36
N PHE A 180 24.59 -8.48 -15.69
CA PHE A 180 23.31 -8.96 -16.18
C PHE A 180 22.53 -7.92 -16.97
N ARG A 181 23.07 -6.72 -17.24
CA ARG A 181 22.39 -5.71 -18.06
C ARG A 181 21.95 -6.25 -19.43
N GLY A 182 20.66 -6.09 -19.72
CA GLY A 182 20.00 -6.61 -20.92
C GLY A 182 19.61 -8.09 -20.85
N LYS A 183 19.83 -8.80 -19.73
CA LYS A 183 19.58 -10.23 -19.60
C LYS A 183 19.01 -10.63 -18.23
N ARG A 184 18.61 -11.90 -18.14
CA ARG A 184 18.14 -12.55 -16.92
C ARG A 184 19.26 -12.77 -15.92
N VAL A 185 18.95 -12.65 -14.63
CA VAL A 185 19.86 -13.03 -13.54
C VAL A 185 19.87 -14.56 -13.41
N GLU A 186 20.95 -15.17 -13.88
CA GLU A 186 21.19 -16.61 -13.76
C GLU A 186 21.81 -16.94 -12.40
N HIS A 187 20.97 -17.28 -11.41
CA HIS A 187 21.44 -17.72 -10.09
C HIS A 187 20.77 -19.05 -9.68
N PRO A 188 21.54 -20.10 -9.30
CA PRO A 188 20.99 -21.44 -9.01
C PRO A 188 19.87 -21.44 -7.96
N ARG A 189 19.97 -20.57 -6.95
CA ARG A 189 18.94 -20.49 -5.90
C ARG A 189 17.66 -19.77 -6.35
N LEU A 190 17.75 -18.78 -7.23
CA LEU A 190 16.55 -18.14 -7.80
C LEU A 190 15.82 -19.13 -8.73
N ALA A 191 16.58 -19.83 -9.59
CA ALA A 191 16.04 -20.87 -10.46
C ALA A 191 15.40 -22.03 -9.66
N GLY A 192 16.03 -22.47 -8.56
CA GLY A 192 15.46 -23.48 -7.66
C GLY A 192 14.20 -23.05 -6.88
N LEU A 193 13.92 -21.75 -6.82
CA LEU A 193 12.67 -21.18 -6.29
C LEU A 193 11.71 -20.72 -7.41
N ASP A 194 12.08 -20.93 -8.68
CA ASP A 194 11.33 -20.49 -9.86
C ASP A 194 11.04 -18.97 -9.88
N ILE A 195 11.98 -18.19 -9.33
CA ILE A 195 11.94 -16.71 -9.29
C ILE A 195 12.71 -16.16 -10.48
N GLU A 196 12.10 -15.26 -11.24
CA GLU A 196 12.75 -14.59 -12.38
C GLU A 196 12.98 -13.11 -12.10
N ILE A 197 14.24 -12.68 -12.23
CA ILE A 197 14.67 -11.28 -12.13
C ILE A 197 15.47 -10.96 -13.39
N ASP A 198 15.05 -9.93 -14.11
CA ASP A 198 15.70 -9.50 -15.35
C ASP A 198 16.27 -8.09 -15.14
N ILE A 199 17.54 -7.86 -15.52
CA ILE A 199 18.13 -6.52 -15.47
C ILE A 199 17.94 -5.88 -16.84
N VAL A 200 16.94 -5.00 -16.95
CA VAL A 200 16.61 -4.30 -18.18
C VAL A 200 17.73 -3.31 -18.52
N SER A 201 18.08 -3.23 -19.81
CA SER A 201 19.08 -2.28 -20.28
C SER A 201 18.54 -0.84 -20.23
N ASN A 202 19.37 0.12 -19.84
CA ASN A 202 18.92 1.47 -19.49
C ASN A 202 18.36 2.26 -20.70
N ASP A 203 18.75 1.91 -21.92
CA ASP A 203 18.20 2.45 -23.18
C ASP A 203 16.71 2.11 -23.38
N LYS A 204 16.24 0.99 -22.83
CA LYS A 204 14.81 0.63 -22.80
C LYS A 204 14.00 1.42 -21.76
N VAL A 205 14.60 2.30 -20.97
CA VAL A 205 13.90 3.10 -19.95
C VAL A 205 14.08 4.59 -20.26
N PRO A 206 13.19 5.20 -21.09
CA PRO A 206 13.40 6.53 -21.66
C PRO A 206 13.53 7.68 -20.65
N THR A 207 13.17 7.42 -19.39
CA THR A 207 13.20 8.38 -18.28
C THR A 207 14.49 8.36 -17.46
N ILE A 208 15.43 7.43 -17.74
CA ILE A 208 16.78 7.44 -17.17
C ILE A 208 17.65 8.41 -18.00
N PRO A 209 18.23 9.47 -17.38
CA PRO A 209 19.13 10.37 -18.09
C PRO A 209 20.36 9.65 -18.66
N PRO A 210 20.82 9.98 -19.88
CA PRO A 210 22.06 9.44 -20.44
C PRO A 210 23.25 9.65 -19.49
N GLY A 211 24.09 8.62 -19.34
CA GLY A 211 25.25 8.66 -18.44
C GLY A 211 24.94 8.45 -16.95
N GLN A 212 23.67 8.30 -16.54
CA GLN A 212 23.35 7.94 -15.15
C GLN A 212 23.71 6.48 -14.85
N PHE A 213 24.51 6.24 -13.81
CA PHE A 213 24.86 4.90 -13.34
C PHE A 213 23.63 4.28 -12.66
N ALA A 214 22.90 3.45 -13.39
CA ALA A 214 21.67 2.85 -12.91
C ALA A 214 21.52 1.38 -13.34
N LEU A 215 20.73 0.65 -12.56
CA LEU A 215 20.15 -0.65 -12.91
C LEU A 215 18.63 -0.54 -12.89
N ALA A 216 18.00 -0.94 -13.99
CA ALA A 216 16.55 -1.16 -14.05
C ALA A 216 16.27 -2.65 -13.78
N VAL A 217 15.63 -2.95 -12.66
CA VAL A 217 15.28 -4.32 -12.28
C VAL A 217 13.83 -4.57 -12.66
N LEU A 218 13.59 -5.54 -13.55
CA LEU A 218 12.29 -6.12 -13.83
C LEU A 218 12.09 -7.35 -12.94
N MET A 219 10.90 -7.42 -12.36
CA MET A 219 10.48 -8.45 -11.42
C MET A 219 9.46 -9.35 -12.12
N GLY A 220 9.88 -10.56 -12.49
CA GLY A 220 9.11 -11.46 -13.35
C GLY A 220 8.24 -12.45 -12.57
N LYS A 221 8.60 -13.74 -12.68
CA LYS A 221 7.85 -14.88 -12.11
C LYS A 221 8.05 -15.05 -10.60
N ASN A 222 7.01 -15.58 -9.94
CA ASN A 222 6.93 -15.91 -8.51
C ASN A 222 7.38 -14.80 -7.54
N MET A 223 7.15 -13.55 -7.94
CA MET A 223 7.60 -12.36 -7.21
C MET A 223 6.96 -12.20 -5.84
N GLU A 224 5.88 -12.93 -5.53
CA GLU A 224 5.33 -13.05 -4.20
C GLU A 224 6.33 -13.60 -3.17
N ARG A 225 7.26 -14.45 -3.60
CA ARG A 225 8.34 -15.02 -2.77
C ARG A 225 9.43 -14.01 -2.43
N VAL A 226 9.57 -12.93 -3.19
CA VAL A 226 10.59 -11.91 -2.89
C VAL A 226 10.07 -10.99 -1.77
N LYS A 227 10.80 -11.01 -0.65
CA LYS A 227 10.61 -10.08 0.46
C LYS A 227 11.22 -8.74 0.10
N GLY A 228 12.51 -8.70 -0.23
CA GLY A 228 13.25 -7.46 -0.47
C GLY A 228 14.30 -7.60 -1.57
N LEU A 229 14.76 -6.45 -2.05
CA LEU A 229 15.96 -6.33 -2.87
C LEU A 229 16.75 -5.13 -2.37
N GLU A 230 17.99 -5.38 -1.98
CA GLU A 230 18.92 -4.39 -1.45
C GLU A 230 20.25 -4.47 -2.21
N PHE A 231 21.02 -3.38 -2.18
CA PHE A 231 22.37 -3.36 -2.75
C PHE A 231 23.39 -3.07 -1.65
N HIS A 232 24.55 -3.71 -1.74
CA HIS A 232 25.68 -3.53 -0.83
C HIS A 232 26.93 -3.19 -1.64
N ASP A 233 27.88 -2.52 -0.98
CA ASP A 233 29.22 -2.33 -1.51
C ASP A 233 30.09 -3.60 -1.30
N PRO A 234 31.34 -3.65 -1.81
CA PRO A 234 32.25 -4.79 -1.62
C PRO A 234 32.59 -5.11 -0.17
N TRP A 235 32.35 -4.18 0.76
CA TRP A 235 32.58 -4.33 2.19
C TRP A 235 31.30 -4.71 2.96
N LEU A 236 30.26 -5.16 2.23
CA LEU A 236 28.93 -5.52 2.73
C LEU A 236 28.14 -4.36 3.35
N THR A 237 28.58 -3.12 3.17
CA THR A 237 27.84 -1.94 3.63
C THR A 237 26.64 -1.71 2.73
N ARG A 238 25.45 -1.67 3.32
CA ARG A 238 24.20 -1.42 2.59
C ARG A 238 24.21 -0.04 1.92
N LEU A 239 24.09 -0.02 0.60
CA LEU A 239 23.86 1.18 -0.20
C LEU A 239 22.43 1.67 0.03
N ARG A 240 22.28 2.89 0.58
CA ARG A 240 20.97 3.49 0.89
C ARG A 240 20.33 4.09 -0.37
N MET A 241 19.76 3.21 -1.18
CA MET A 241 19.15 3.56 -2.47
C MET A 241 17.62 3.53 -2.37
N ASN A 242 16.96 4.57 -2.88
CA ASN A 242 15.50 4.59 -3.02
C ASN A 242 15.14 4.17 -4.46
N PRO A 243 14.47 3.02 -4.67
CA PRO A 243 14.04 2.62 -6.01
C PRO A 243 13.02 3.60 -6.58
N ARG A 244 13.18 3.96 -7.85
CA ARG A 244 12.19 4.72 -8.62
C ARG A 244 11.48 3.76 -9.57
N ASN A 245 10.17 3.60 -9.40
CA ASN A 245 9.37 2.83 -10.35
C ASN A 245 9.24 3.64 -11.65
N MET A 246 9.68 3.06 -12.77
CA MET A 246 9.63 3.65 -14.11
C MET A 246 8.99 2.67 -15.09
N GLN A 247 8.55 3.16 -16.25
CA GLN A 247 8.09 2.30 -17.34
C GLN A 247 9.17 2.11 -18.40
N THR A 248 9.26 0.90 -18.95
CA THR A 248 10.07 0.60 -20.14
C THR A 248 9.36 1.11 -21.41
N SER A 249 10.09 1.15 -22.53
CA SER A 249 9.52 1.35 -23.88
C SER A 249 8.37 0.38 -24.19
N ASP A 250 8.43 -0.81 -23.57
CA ASP A 250 7.56 -1.96 -23.84
C ASP A 250 6.34 -1.97 -22.89
N GLY A 251 6.22 -0.96 -22.01
CA GLY A 251 5.10 -0.75 -21.08
C GLY A 251 5.24 -1.44 -19.72
N GLU A 252 6.33 -2.17 -19.50
CA GLU A 252 6.59 -2.90 -18.25
C GLU A 252 7.01 -1.94 -17.12
N THR A 253 6.73 -2.30 -15.87
CA THR A 253 7.14 -1.49 -14.71
C THR A 253 8.41 -2.05 -14.08
N VAL A 254 9.47 -1.24 -14.06
CA VAL A 254 10.79 -1.59 -13.53
C VAL A 254 11.15 -0.75 -12.31
N ALA A 255 11.89 -1.33 -11.37
CA ALA A 255 12.48 -0.62 -10.24
C ALA A 255 13.89 -0.14 -10.61
N VAL A 256 14.08 1.17 -10.72
CA VAL A 256 15.36 1.78 -11.11
C VAL A 256 16.14 2.22 -9.87
N TYR A 257 17.35 1.70 -9.74
CA TYR A 257 18.31 2.00 -8.68
C TYR A 257 19.47 2.81 -9.25
N THR A 258 19.79 3.95 -8.65
CA THR A 258 20.84 4.88 -9.12
C THR A 258 22.03 4.90 -8.17
N PHE A 259 23.20 4.62 -8.71
CA PHE A 259 24.49 4.52 -8.03
C PHE A 259 25.28 5.84 -8.13
N PRO A 260 26.17 6.15 -7.17
CA PRO A 260 26.94 7.39 -7.17
C PRO A 260 27.97 7.47 -8.30
N ASP A 261 28.57 6.35 -8.67
CA ASP A 261 29.68 6.24 -9.63
C ASP A 261 29.69 4.85 -10.32
N PRO A 262 30.48 4.65 -11.41
CA PRO A 262 30.53 3.38 -12.12
C PRO A 262 31.13 2.23 -11.30
N ALA A 263 32.15 2.51 -10.48
CA ALA A 263 32.86 1.48 -9.72
C ALA A 263 31.99 0.92 -8.60
N THR A 264 31.21 1.76 -7.92
CA THR A 264 30.20 1.31 -6.95
C THR A 264 29.13 0.44 -7.63
N LEU A 265 28.73 0.76 -8.87
CA LEU A 265 27.78 -0.06 -9.63
C LEU A 265 28.38 -1.42 -10.03
N GLU A 266 29.58 -1.44 -10.62
CA GLU A 266 30.25 -2.64 -11.13
C GLU A 266 30.63 -3.63 -10.01
N ASN A 267 31.05 -3.11 -8.86
CA ASN A 267 31.46 -3.92 -7.71
C ASN A 267 30.35 -4.07 -6.65
N SER A 268 29.12 -3.61 -6.93
CA SER A 268 27.99 -3.82 -6.01
C SER A 268 27.63 -5.30 -5.87
N LEU A 269 27.01 -5.64 -4.75
CA LEU A 269 26.32 -6.90 -4.52
C LEU A 269 24.83 -6.62 -4.50
N MET A 270 24.03 -7.41 -5.23
CA MET A 270 22.57 -7.37 -5.14
C MET A 270 22.10 -8.49 -4.22
N VAL A 271 21.46 -8.13 -3.11
CA VAL A 271 20.92 -9.09 -2.15
C VAL A 271 19.42 -9.16 -2.33
N VAL A 272 18.93 -10.31 -2.78
CA VAL A 272 17.50 -10.59 -2.93
C VAL A 272 17.07 -11.42 -1.73
N GLU A 273 16.34 -10.81 -0.82
CA GLU A 273 15.78 -11.49 0.34
C GLU A 273 14.48 -12.21 -0.08
N VAL A 274 14.43 -13.54 0.08
CA VAL A 274 13.33 -14.39 -0.42
C VAL A 274 12.74 -15.27 0.69
N TRP A 275 11.48 -15.66 0.51
CA TRP A 275 10.79 -16.67 1.30
C TRP A 275 10.82 -18.03 0.56
N PRO A 276 11.58 -19.03 1.04
CA PRO A 276 11.71 -20.32 0.36
C PRO A 276 10.39 -21.11 0.29
N GLN A 277 9.53 -20.90 1.28
CA GLN A 277 8.21 -21.51 1.38
C GLN A 277 7.18 -20.42 1.65
N VAL A 278 6.11 -20.42 0.84
CA VAL A 278 4.98 -19.52 0.98
C VAL A 278 3.68 -20.33 0.93
N GLU A 279 2.74 -20.00 1.81
CA GLU A 279 1.37 -20.51 1.80
C GLU A 279 0.48 -19.47 1.11
N ASP A 280 -0.08 -19.79 -0.05
CA ASP A 280 -1.04 -18.95 -0.78
C ASP A 280 -2.45 -19.54 -0.64
N PHE A 281 -3.38 -18.76 -0.11
CA PHE A 281 -4.75 -19.20 0.14
C PHE A 281 -5.75 -18.05 0.02
N GLN A 282 -7.01 -18.40 -0.23
CA GLN A 282 -8.12 -17.45 -0.20
C GLN A 282 -8.71 -17.41 1.21
N LEU A 283 -8.68 -16.24 1.84
CA LEU A 283 -9.40 -16.00 3.08
C LEU A 283 -10.85 -15.65 2.75
N PRO A 284 -11.86 -16.44 3.18
CA PRO A 284 -13.25 -16.12 2.91
C PRO A 284 -13.70 -14.88 3.69
N ILE A 285 -14.58 -14.10 3.06
CA ILE A 285 -15.27 -12.97 3.65
C ILE A 285 -16.76 -13.28 3.57
N GLU A 286 -17.42 -13.41 4.72
CA GLU A 286 -18.87 -13.55 4.80
C GLU A 286 -19.43 -12.55 5.81
N LEU A 287 -20.22 -11.59 5.32
CA LEU A 287 -20.87 -10.57 6.12
C LEU A 287 -22.36 -10.55 5.74
N LYS A 288 -23.24 -10.68 6.74
CA LYS A 288 -24.69 -10.69 6.56
C LYS A 288 -25.29 -9.55 7.36
N ASP A 289 -26.41 -9.03 6.87
CA ASP A 289 -27.22 -8.00 7.52
C ASP A 289 -26.40 -6.76 7.96
N ILE A 290 -25.35 -6.42 7.20
CA ILE A 290 -24.50 -5.27 7.54
C ILE A 290 -25.27 -3.97 7.33
N PRO A 291 -25.22 -3.02 8.28
CA PRO A 291 -25.92 -1.75 8.13
C PRO A 291 -25.28 -0.92 7.01
N LEU A 292 -26.13 -0.40 6.14
CA LEU A 292 -25.78 0.60 5.14
C LEU A 292 -25.89 2.02 5.74
N PRO A 293 -25.05 2.98 5.31
CA PRO A 293 -25.05 4.37 5.79
C PRO A 293 -26.20 5.23 5.21
#